data_AF-A0A352VJH4-F1
#
_entry.id   AF-A0A352VJH4-F1
#
_cell.length_a   1.000
_cell.length_b   1.000
_cell.length_c   1.000
_cell.angle_alpha   90.00
_cell.angle_beta   90.00
_cell.angle_gamma   90.00
#
_symmetry.space_group_name_H-M   'P 1'
#
loop_
_entity.id
_entity.type
_entity.pdbx_description
1 polymer ?
#
loop_
_entity_poly.entity_id
_entity_poly.type
_entity_poly.pdbx_seq_one_letter_code
_entity_poly.pdbx_strand_id
1 'polypeptide(L)'
;MILRHHGRDVDPGSLDAFLDANDGYVGDGVQWGVAGGCGARGDDAVVYGRVSGTADELRPVIHERLETQRPTMVRVDYGSDAGLKYNHFVLAAGRTEDGNIVMNDPATRHGDGYLTPEADNIIELTTHKQGYEIVQLDWFD
;
A
#
# COMPACT_ATOMS: atom_id res chain seq x y z
N MET A 1 -6.61 0.64 -5.09
CA MET A 1 -7.36 0.65 -3.81
C MET A 1 -7.28 2.01 -3.14
N ILE A 2 -6.09 2.54 -2.83
CA ILE A 2 -5.93 3.85 -2.19
C ILE A 2 -6.61 5.00 -2.94
N LEU A 3 -6.48 5.07 -4.27
CA LEU A 3 -7.17 6.10 -5.07
C LEU A 3 -8.70 6.02 -4.93
N ARG A 4 -9.28 4.81 -4.90
CA ARG A 4 -10.73 4.63 -4.66
C ARG A 4 -11.15 5.16 -3.30
N HIS A 5 -10.30 5.04 -2.28
CA HIS A 5 -10.55 5.62 -0.97
C HIS A 5 -10.66 7.15 -1.04
N HIS A 6 -9.90 7.81 -1.91
CA HIS A 6 -10.04 9.24 -2.23
C HIS A 6 -11.18 9.55 -3.24
N GLY A 7 -12.14 8.64 -3.43
CA GLY A 7 -13.29 8.86 -4.30
C GLY A 7 -13.01 8.75 -5.80
N ARG A 8 -11.85 8.18 -6.19
CA ARG A 8 -11.50 7.97 -7.60
C ARG A 8 -12.21 6.75 -8.17
N ASP A 9 -12.87 6.91 -9.30
CA ASP A 9 -13.39 5.78 -10.08
C ASP A 9 -12.29 5.22 -10.98
N VAL A 10 -11.39 4.44 -10.36
CA VAL A 10 -10.16 3.91 -10.98
C VAL A 10 -10.07 2.42 -10.68
N ASP A 11 -9.76 1.62 -11.68
CA ASP A 11 -9.36 0.21 -11.58
C ASP A 11 -7.89 0.01 -12.01
N PRO A 12 -7.30 -1.19 -11.79
CA PRO A 12 -5.91 -1.44 -12.17
C PRO A 12 -5.60 -1.16 -13.64
N GLY A 13 -6.51 -1.49 -14.56
CA GLY A 13 -6.30 -1.26 -16.00
C GLY A 13 -6.36 0.21 -16.37
N SER A 14 -7.29 0.96 -15.77
CA SER A 14 -7.36 2.42 -15.98
C SER A 14 -6.15 3.15 -15.38
N LEU A 15 -5.60 2.65 -14.26
CA LEU A 15 -4.40 3.20 -13.65
C LEU A 15 -3.18 2.93 -14.51
N ASP A 16 -3.03 1.69 -15.00
CA ASP A 16 -1.94 1.30 -15.89
C ASP A 16 -1.92 2.14 -17.17
N ALA A 17 -3.06 2.24 -17.86
CA ALA A 17 -3.19 3.07 -19.06
C ALA A 17 -2.90 4.56 -18.78
N PHE A 18 -3.27 5.06 -17.61
CA PHE A 18 -2.94 6.42 -17.20
C PHE A 18 -1.44 6.60 -16.98
N LEU A 19 -0.77 5.66 -16.31
CA LEU A 19 0.67 5.72 -16.09
C LEU A 19 1.43 5.65 -17.41
N ASP A 20 1.04 4.77 -18.33
CA ASP A 20 1.62 4.69 -19.69
C ASP A 20 1.52 6.03 -20.44
N ALA A 21 0.38 6.70 -20.33
CA ALA A 21 0.14 7.96 -21.04
C ALA A 21 0.85 9.18 -20.41
N ASN A 22 1.32 9.08 -19.16
CA ASN A 22 1.84 10.20 -18.38
C ASN A 22 3.27 9.98 -17.86
N ASP A 23 4.06 9.15 -18.57
CA ASP A 23 5.42 8.78 -18.17
C ASP A 23 5.49 8.24 -16.72
N GLY A 24 4.45 7.54 -16.28
CA GLY A 24 4.24 7.07 -14.91
C GLY A 24 5.13 5.90 -14.48
N TYR A 25 6.06 5.47 -15.33
CA TYR A 25 6.98 4.36 -15.07
C TYR A 25 8.46 4.78 -15.19
N VAL A 26 9.31 4.23 -14.33
CA VAL A 26 10.79 4.31 -14.42
C VAL A 26 11.35 2.91 -14.34
N GLY A 27 11.71 2.34 -15.49
CA GLY A 27 11.95 0.90 -15.60
C GLY A 27 10.68 0.13 -15.22
N ASP A 28 10.80 -0.83 -14.31
CA ASP A 28 9.67 -1.62 -13.78
C ASP A 28 8.98 -0.97 -12.58
N GLY A 29 9.36 0.27 -12.21
CA GLY A 29 8.83 0.97 -11.03
C GLY A 29 7.76 2.01 -11.35
N VAL A 30 6.76 2.13 -10.48
CA VAL A 30 5.71 3.17 -10.56
C VAL A 30 6.22 4.51 -10.01
N GLN A 31 5.98 5.59 -10.75
CA GLN A 31 6.10 6.96 -10.27
C GLN A 31 4.84 7.36 -9.49
N TRP A 32 4.85 7.14 -8.18
CA TRP A 32 3.67 7.35 -7.34
C TRP A 32 3.12 8.79 -7.34
N GLY A 33 3.98 9.80 -7.51
CA GLY A 33 3.52 11.19 -7.68
C GLY A 33 2.64 11.39 -8.93
N VAL A 34 2.91 10.64 -10.01
CA VAL A 34 2.06 10.63 -11.22
C VAL A 34 0.78 9.84 -10.94
N ALA A 35 0.89 8.66 -10.32
CA ALA A 35 -0.25 7.80 -9.99
C ALA A 35 -1.37 8.55 -9.21
N GLY A 36 -0.99 9.49 -8.34
CA GLY A 36 -1.93 10.33 -7.58
C GLY A 36 -2.87 11.17 -8.44
N GLY A 37 -2.49 11.49 -9.68
CA GLY A 37 -3.32 12.25 -10.63
C GLY A 37 -4.38 11.41 -11.34
N CYS A 38 -4.34 10.08 -11.24
CA CYS A 38 -5.27 9.22 -11.95
C CYS A 38 -6.70 9.40 -11.40
N GLY A 39 -7.63 9.79 -12.29
CA GLY A 39 -9.02 10.07 -11.92
C GLY A 39 -9.24 11.39 -11.18
N ALA A 40 -8.25 12.30 -11.17
CA ALA A 40 -8.36 13.66 -10.65
C ALA A 40 -9.55 14.44 -11.26
N ARG A 41 -10.25 15.25 -10.45
CA ARG A 41 -11.34 16.14 -10.86
C ARG A 41 -11.04 17.55 -10.35
N GLY A 42 -10.56 18.42 -11.24
CA GLY A 42 -10.15 19.77 -10.85
C GLY A 42 -8.90 19.73 -9.98
N ASP A 43 -8.92 20.46 -8.86
CA ASP A 43 -7.74 20.67 -8.00
C ASP A 43 -7.63 19.66 -6.85
N ASP A 44 -8.33 18.53 -6.92
CA ASP A 44 -8.38 17.52 -5.86
C ASP A 44 -7.16 16.56 -5.88
N ALA A 45 -6.03 16.99 -6.43
CA ALA A 45 -4.83 16.18 -6.53
C ALA A 45 -4.37 15.70 -5.14
N VAL A 46 -4.22 14.39 -4.99
CA VAL A 46 -3.63 13.80 -3.78
C VAL A 46 -2.11 13.93 -3.83
N VAL A 47 -1.52 14.37 -2.73
CA VAL A 47 -0.09 14.56 -2.59
C VAL A 47 0.55 13.26 -2.16
N TYR A 48 1.54 12.81 -2.92
CA TYR A 48 2.34 11.67 -2.56
C TYR A 48 3.40 12.03 -1.50
N GLY A 49 3.45 11.25 -0.43
CA GLY A 49 4.49 11.31 0.60
C GLY A 49 5.12 9.95 0.84
N ARG A 50 6.34 9.94 1.38
CA ARG A 50 7.03 8.71 1.78
C ARG A 50 7.84 8.90 3.06
N VAL A 51 7.94 7.83 3.84
CA VAL A 51 8.85 7.74 5.00
C VAL A 51 9.45 6.33 5.06
N SER A 52 10.77 6.27 5.19
CA SER A 52 11.52 5.02 5.34
C SER A 52 12.01 4.88 6.78
N GLY A 53 12.17 3.64 7.24
CA GLY A 53 12.58 3.33 8.61
C GLY A 53 12.56 1.83 8.85
N THR A 54 12.87 1.43 10.08
CA THR A 54 12.68 0.05 10.54
C THR A 54 11.20 -0.24 10.77
N ALA A 55 10.81 -1.51 10.78
CA ALA A 55 9.43 -1.91 11.05
C ALA A 55 8.90 -1.34 12.40
N ASP A 56 9.73 -1.33 13.44
CA ASP A 56 9.39 -0.79 14.76
C ASP A 56 9.16 0.73 14.75
N GLU A 57 9.89 1.48 13.92
CA GLU A 57 9.70 2.93 13.77
C GLU A 57 8.45 3.26 12.92
N LEU A 58 8.16 2.43 11.92
CA LEU A 58 7.06 2.68 10.98
C LEU A 58 5.70 2.21 11.51
N ARG A 59 5.68 1.17 12.35
CA ARG A 59 4.43 0.60 12.90
C ARG A 59 3.59 1.62 13.68
N PRO A 60 4.15 2.46 14.59
CA PRO A 60 3.39 3.53 15.23
C PRO A 60 2.77 4.53 14.24
N VAL A 61 3.47 4.86 13.16
CA VAL A 61 2.97 5.79 12.12
C VAL A 61 1.79 5.19 11.37
N ILE A 62 1.85 3.89 11.04
CA ILE A 62 0.70 3.19 10.44
C ILE A 62 -0.50 3.24 11.39
N HIS A 63 -0.29 2.94 12.68
CA HIS A 63 -1.36 2.96 13.68
C HIS A 63 -2.03 4.33 13.79
N GLU A 64 -1.27 5.41 13.87
CA GLU A 64 -1.80 6.79 13.91
C GLU A 64 -2.63 7.13 12.66
N ARG A 65 -2.15 6.74 11.47
CA ARG A 65 -2.88 6.96 10.22
C ARG A 65 -4.19 6.16 10.19
N LEU A 66 -4.17 4.89 10.60
CA LEU A 66 -5.37 4.07 10.66
C LEU A 66 -6.39 4.57 11.69
N GLU A 67 -5.94 5.12 12.83
CA GLU A 67 -6.81 5.76 13.83
C GLU A 67 -7.55 6.98 13.27
N THR A 68 -6.96 7.66 12.29
CA THR A 68 -7.55 8.81 11.59
C THR A 68 -8.21 8.44 10.26
N GLN A 69 -8.53 7.15 10.08
CA GLN A 69 -9.16 6.60 8.86
C GLN A 69 -8.38 6.84 7.57
N ARG A 70 -7.05 6.93 7.66
CA ARG A 70 -6.14 7.11 6.52
C ARG A 70 -5.44 5.79 6.20
N PRO A 71 -6.02 4.95 5.32
CA PRO A 71 -5.32 3.76 4.85
C PRO A 71 -3.98 4.17 4.23
N THR A 72 -2.97 3.31 4.39
CA THR A 72 -1.58 3.65 4.09
C THR A 72 -0.99 2.57 3.21
N MET A 73 -0.35 2.96 2.11
CA MET A 73 0.37 2.00 1.29
C MET A 73 1.67 1.64 2.02
N VAL A 74 1.88 0.35 2.21
CA VAL A 74 3.05 -0.15 2.92
C VAL A 74 3.88 -0.92 1.92
N ARG A 75 5.13 -0.51 1.79
CA ARG A 75 6.11 -1.29 1.06
C ARG A 75 6.66 -2.35 2.00
N VAL A 76 6.60 -3.58 1.54
CA VAL A 76 7.07 -4.74 2.30
C VAL A 76 8.17 -5.46 1.52
N ASP A 77 9.08 -6.09 2.26
CA ASP A 77 10.02 -7.04 1.72
C ASP A 77 9.52 -8.47 1.94
N TYR A 78 9.66 -9.29 0.92
CA TYR A 78 9.46 -10.73 1.04
C TYR A 78 10.72 -11.28 1.70
N GLY A 79 10.60 -11.89 2.89
CA GLY A 79 11.75 -12.42 3.63
C GLY A 79 12.61 -13.46 2.89
N SER A 80 12.25 -13.82 1.65
CA SER A 80 12.93 -14.78 0.78
C SER A 80 13.98 -14.20 -0.17
N ASP A 81 13.98 -12.90 -0.49
CA ASP A 81 14.75 -12.37 -1.62
C ASP A 81 15.99 -11.57 -1.18
N ALA A 82 17.05 -12.28 -0.79
CA ALA A 82 18.30 -11.72 -0.25
C ALA A 82 19.04 -10.70 -1.16
N GLY A 83 18.64 -10.56 -2.43
CA GLY A 83 19.24 -9.65 -3.42
C GLY A 83 18.37 -8.48 -3.85
N LEU A 84 17.08 -8.48 -3.47
CA LEU A 84 16.14 -7.43 -3.84
C LEU A 84 15.47 -6.94 -2.57
N LYS A 85 15.96 -5.84 -2.01
CA LYS A 85 15.14 -5.08 -1.07
C LYS A 85 14.04 -4.40 -1.89
N TYR A 86 12.82 -4.28 -1.36
CA TYR A 86 11.70 -3.49 -1.92
C TYR A 86 10.80 -4.16 -2.98
N ASN A 87 10.27 -5.37 -2.73
CA ASN A 87 9.61 -6.16 -3.78
C ASN A 87 8.10 -6.02 -3.88
N HIS A 88 7.42 -5.44 -2.89
CA HIS A 88 5.97 -5.48 -2.87
C HIS A 88 5.30 -4.31 -2.17
N PHE A 89 4.05 -4.06 -2.55
CA PHE A 89 3.19 -3.05 -1.94
C PHE A 89 1.87 -3.69 -1.51
N VAL A 90 1.47 -3.39 -0.28
CA VAL A 90 0.16 -3.74 0.28
C VAL A 90 -0.53 -2.47 0.78
N LEU A 91 -1.84 -2.53 0.97
CA LEU A 91 -2.58 -1.44 1.59
C LEU A 91 -2.90 -1.80 3.04
N ALA A 92 -2.32 -1.11 4.02
CA ALA A 92 -2.78 -1.19 5.40
C ALA A 92 -4.16 -0.52 5.50
N ALA A 93 -5.16 -1.32 5.88
CA ALA A 93 -6.57 -0.95 5.83
C ALA A 93 -7.25 -0.97 7.21
N GLY A 94 -6.63 -1.58 8.22
CA GLY A 94 -7.21 -1.66 9.56
C GLY A 94 -6.28 -2.28 10.59
N ARG A 95 -6.83 -2.53 11.79
CA ARG A 95 -6.11 -3.14 12.90
C ARG A 95 -6.97 -4.23 13.55
N THR A 96 -6.33 -5.31 13.98
CA THR A 96 -6.97 -6.28 14.89
C THR A 96 -7.04 -5.72 16.32
N GLU A 97 -7.79 -6.38 17.21
CA GLU A 97 -7.85 -6.02 18.63
C GLU A 97 -6.46 -6.08 19.30
N ASP A 98 -5.63 -7.04 18.91
CA ASP A 98 -4.24 -7.19 19.39
C ASP A 98 -3.26 -6.17 18.76
N GLY A 99 -3.75 -5.30 17.87
CA GLY A 99 -2.96 -4.26 17.23
C GLY A 99 -2.09 -4.75 16.06
N ASN A 100 -2.40 -5.89 15.46
CA ASN A 100 -1.78 -6.29 14.19
C ASN A 100 -2.37 -5.49 13.03
N ILE A 101 -1.59 -5.27 11.99
CA ILE A 101 -1.99 -4.48 10.82
C ILE A 101 -2.69 -5.38 9.82
N VAL A 102 -3.96 -5.05 9.56
CA VAL A 102 -4.77 -5.68 8.52
C VAL A 102 -4.43 -5.05 7.17
N MET A 103 -4.17 -5.88 6.17
CA MET A 103 -3.77 -5.47 4.83
C MET A 103 -4.69 -5.99 3.73
N ASN A 104 -4.72 -5.26 2.62
CA ASN A 104 -5.20 -5.76 1.33
C ASN A 104 -3.99 -5.95 0.42
N ASP A 105 -3.72 -7.20 0.05
CA ASP A 105 -2.54 -7.59 -0.73
C ASP A 105 -2.94 -7.96 -2.18
N PRO A 106 -2.47 -7.21 -3.20
CA PRO A 106 -2.79 -7.49 -4.60
C PRO A 106 -2.13 -8.76 -5.17
N ALA A 107 -1.08 -9.30 -4.54
CA ALA A 107 -0.45 -10.56 -4.94
C ALA A 107 -1.26 -11.79 -4.49
N THR A 108 -2.24 -11.58 -3.61
CA THR A 108 -3.08 -12.66 -3.09
C THR A 108 -4.52 -12.56 -3.58
N ARG A 109 -5.29 -13.64 -3.41
CA ARG A 109 -6.73 -13.67 -3.73
C ARG A 109 -7.60 -13.61 -2.47
N HIS A 110 -7.05 -13.15 -1.34
CA HIS A 110 -7.74 -13.12 -0.04
C HIS A 110 -8.73 -11.95 0.12
N GLY A 111 -8.84 -11.08 -0.89
CA GLY A 111 -9.88 -10.07 -0.95
C GLY A 111 -9.63 -8.87 -0.04
N ASP A 112 -10.70 -8.35 0.58
CA ASP A 112 -10.63 -7.20 1.47
C ASP A 112 -10.39 -7.66 2.91
N GLY A 113 -9.13 -7.57 3.35
CA GLY A 113 -8.69 -7.91 4.69
C GLY A 113 -9.45 -7.17 5.79
N TYR A 114 -9.96 -5.96 5.53
CA TYR A 114 -10.78 -5.25 6.51
C TYR A 114 -12.07 -6.00 6.85
N LEU A 115 -12.67 -6.69 5.86
CA LEU A 115 -13.87 -7.51 6.06
C LEU A 115 -13.53 -8.91 6.57
N THR A 116 -12.34 -9.42 6.21
CA THR A 116 -11.88 -10.77 6.56
C THR A 116 -10.43 -10.74 7.06
N PRO A 117 -10.20 -10.35 8.34
CA PRO A 117 -8.86 -10.20 8.92
C PRO A 117 -8.29 -11.55 9.36
N GLU A 118 -8.09 -12.45 8.41
CA GLU A 118 -7.39 -13.73 8.62
C GLU A 118 -5.87 -13.57 8.52
N ALA A 119 -5.11 -14.60 8.93
CA ALA A 119 -3.65 -14.52 9.02
C ALA A 119 -2.96 -14.06 7.72
N ASP A 120 -3.47 -14.49 6.56
CA ASP A 120 -2.92 -14.10 5.26
C ASP A 120 -3.20 -12.63 4.89
N ASN A 121 -4.18 -11.99 5.55
CA ASN A 121 -4.50 -10.56 5.45
C ASN A 121 -3.92 -9.74 6.62
N ILE A 122 -2.98 -10.28 7.38
CA ILE A 122 -2.33 -9.58 8.48
C ILE A 122 -0.81 -9.54 8.23
N ILE A 123 -0.22 -8.34 8.19
CA ILE A 123 1.19 -8.16 7.84
C ILE A 123 2.11 -8.98 8.76
N GLU A 124 1.85 -8.94 10.07
CA GLU A 124 2.68 -9.62 11.06
C GLU A 124 2.49 -11.15 11.11
N LEU A 125 1.44 -11.69 10.50
CA LEU A 125 1.07 -13.11 10.59
C LEU A 125 1.16 -13.87 9.28
N THR A 126 1.14 -13.17 8.14
CA THR A 126 1.20 -13.82 6.83
C THR A 126 2.50 -14.61 6.69
N THR A 127 2.40 -15.79 6.09
CA THR A 127 3.56 -16.61 5.73
C THR A 127 3.82 -16.61 4.23
N HIS A 128 3.06 -15.81 3.47
CA HIS A 128 3.27 -15.64 2.05
C HIS A 128 4.70 -15.20 1.79
N LYS A 129 5.41 -15.92 0.91
CA LYS A 129 6.83 -15.65 0.58
C LYS A 129 7.74 -15.53 1.82
N GLN A 130 7.49 -16.34 2.85
CA GLN A 130 8.21 -16.37 4.13
C GLN A 130 7.88 -15.21 5.09
N GLY A 131 6.80 -14.49 4.82
CA GLY A 131 6.34 -13.37 5.65
C GLY A 131 6.92 -12.03 5.20
N TYR A 132 6.34 -10.96 5.76
CA TYR A 132 6.56 -9.60 5.30
C TYR A 132 7.30 -8.76 6.34
N GLU A 133 8.32 -8.03 5.88
CA GLU A 133 8.98 -7.00 6.68
C GLU A 133 8.56 -5.61 6.17
N ILE A 134 8.12 -4.72 7.07
CA ILE A 134 7.77 -3.33 6.72
C ILE A 134 9.07 -2.53 6.53
N VAL A 135 9.24 -1.91 5.36
CA VAL A 135 10.48 -1.19 5.02
C VAL A 135 10.27 0.29 4.67
N GLN A 136 9.06 0.66 4.21
CA GLN A 136 8.73 2.03 3.87
C GLN A 136 7.21 2.20 3.89
N LEU A 137 6.77 3.41 4.23
CA LEU A 137 5.39 3.85 4.05
C LEU A 137 5.35 4.82 2.89
N ASP A 138 4.36 4.61 2.05
CA ASP A 138 4.02 5.44 0.91
C ASP A 138 2.55 5.86 1.11
N TRP A 139 2.21 7.13 0.93
CA TRP A 139 0.83 7.56 1.13
C TRP A 139 0.41 8.67 0.18
N PHE A 140 -0.90 8.80 0.06
CA PHE A 140 -1.59 9.84 -0.68
C PHE A 140 -2.43 10.62 0.31
N ASP A 141 -2.29 11.95 0.33
CA ASP A 141 -3.00 12.85 1.24
C ASP A 141 -3.54 14.09 0.53
#